data_AF-A0A7X7ZL08-F1
#
_entry.id   AF-A0A7X7ZL08-F1
#
_cell.length_a   1.000
_cell.length_b   1.000
_cell.length_c   1.000
_cell.angle_alpha   90.00
_cell.angle_beta   90.00
_cell.angle_gamma   90.00
#
_symmetry.space_group_name_H-M   'P 1'
#
loop_
_entity.id
_entity.type
_entity.pdbx_description
1 polymer ?
#
loop_
_entity_poly.entity_id
_entity_poly.type
_entity_poly.pdbx_seq_one_letter_code
_entity_poly.pdbx_strand_id
1 'polypeptide(L)'
;MYVYDIGYGSPEDSQYSQVCHELQYSKEELHQVVMKAIESVLTDILEEPEFHCNVYLDEEGVSYDQIHPLVIGKLIMNFGFKQLNYTATWNCFGWASVTMDSWENYKDDTNKRILEELPDELKNKINELGR
;
A
#
# COMPACT_ATOMS: atom_id res chain seq x y z
N MET A 1 -13.32 5.46 -19.28
CA MET A 1 -12.00 5.34 -18.65
C MET A 1 -11.70 6.53 -17.75
N TYR A 2 -11.62 6.26 -16.45
CA TYR A 2 -11.32 7.21 -15.38
C TYR A 2 -9.90 6.94 -14.86
N VAL A 3 -9.16 8.00 -14.56
CA VAL A 3 -7.76 7.93 -14.13
C VAL A 3 -7.67 8.22 -12.63
N TYR A 4 -6.84 7.45 -11.94
CA TYR A 4 -6.59 7.56 -10.51
C TYR A 4 -5.10 7.56 -10.24
N ASP A 5 -4.68 8.44 -9.33
CA ASP A 5 -3.35 8.43 -8.75
C ASP A 5 -3.41 7.59 -7.47
N ILE A 6 -2.68 6.47 -7.45
CA ILE A 6 -2.58 5.59 -6.28
C ILE A 6 -1.19 5.77 -5.69
N GLY A 7 -1.16 6.06 -4.40
CA GLY A 7 0.01 6.39 -3.62
C GLY A 7 -0.40 7.26 -2.44
N TYR A 8 0.50 7.37 -1.48
CA TYR A 8 0.39 8.27 -0.33
C TYR A 8 1.58 9.24 -0.33
N GLY A 9 1.61 10.20 0.58
CA GLY A 9 2.75 11.11 0.66
C GLY A 9 2.38 12.58 0.73
N SER A 10 3.26 13.31 1.41
CA SER A 10 3.34 14.77 1.35
C SER A 10 3.95 15.21 -0.01
N PRO A 11 3.91 16.51 -0.34
CA PRO A 11 4.56 17.05 -1.54
C PRO A 11 6.06 16.73 -1.69
N GLU A 12 6.71 16.25 -0.62
CA GLU A 12 8.15 15.98 -0.55
C GLU A 12 8.49 14.48 -0.66
N ASP A 13 7.52 13.58 -0.46
CA ASP A 13 7.71 12.11 -0.36
C ASP A 13 6.69 11.31 -1.19
N SER A 14 6.63 11.59 -2.48
CA SER A 14 5.55 11.14 -3.38
C SER A 14 5.98 9.99 -4.31
N GLN A 15 5.40 8.81 -4.11
CA GLN A 15 5.42 7.66 -5.00
C GLN A 15 3.98 7.46 -5.46
N TYR A 16 3.70 7.85 -6.70
CA TYR A 16 2.37 7.68 -7.29
C TYR A 16 2.46 6.84 -8.54
N SER A 17 1.52 5.91 -8.65
CA SER A 17 1.26 5.16 -9.87
C SER A 17 -0.10 5.55 -10.42
N GLN A 18 -0.11 5.92 -11.71
CA GLN A 18 -1.35 6.17 -12.41
C GLN A 18 -1.95 4.88 -12.92
N VAL A 19 -3.20 4.64 -12.54
CA VAL A 19 -4.01 3.54 -13.04
C VAL A 19 -5.31 4.08 -13.60
N CYS A 20 -5.96 3.30 -14.44
CA CYS A 20 -7.27 3.64 -14.96
C CYS A 20 -8.25 2.47 -14.88
N HIS A 21 -9.54 2.81 -14.80
CA HIS A 21 -10.63 1.85 -14.75
C HIS A 21 -11.84 2.32 -15.59
N GLU A 22 -12.68 1.41 -16.06
CA GLU A 22 -13.89 1.76 -16.82
C GLU A 22 -14.99 2.34 -15.93
N LEU A 23 -15.14 1.79 -14.72
CA LEU A 23 -16.02 2.32 -13.68
C LEU A 23 -15.41 3.54 -13.01
N GLN A 24 -16.27 4.50 -12.70
CA GLN A 24 -15.95 5.64 -11.86
C GLN A 24 -16.13 5.25 -10.39
N TYR A 25 -15.06 5.31 -9.61
CA TYR A 25 -15.08 5.14 -8.17
C TYR A 25 -15.18 6.52 -7.51
N SER A 26 -16.02 6.64 -6.50
CA SER A 26 -15.91 7.72 -5.53
C SER A 26 -14.61 7.57 -4.73
N LYS A 27 -14.21 8.63 -4.03
CA LYS A 27 -13.02 8.60 -3.15
C LYS A 27 -13.09 7.45 -2.13
N GLU A 28 -14.27 7.21 -1.58
CA GLU A 28 -14.48 6.19 -0.57
C GLU A 28 -14.45 4.77 -1.15
N GLU A 29 -15.10 4.54 -2.30
CA GLU A 29 -15.05 3.23 -2.95
C GLU A 29 -13.63 2.90 -3.43
N LEU A 30 -12.90 3.90 -3.94
CA LEU A 30 -11.51 3.72 -4.33
C LEU A 30 -10.64 3.34 -3.11
N HIS A 31 -10.80 4.05 -2.00
CA HIS A 31 -10.10 3.75 -0.74
C HIS A 31 -10.35 2.31 -0.30
N GLN A 32 -11.62 1.87 -0.27
CA GLN A 32 -11.98 0.50 0.11
C GLN A 32 -11.38 -0.57 -0.82
N VAL A 33 -11.28 -0.29 -2.11
CA VAL A 33 -10.64 -1.19 -3.07
C VAL A 33 -9.12 -1.26 -2.85
N VAL A 34 -8.47 -0.12 -2.58
CA VAL A 34 -7.05 -0.09 -2.26
C VAL A 34 -6.75 -0.80 -0.94
N MET A 35 -7.58 -0.62 0.10
CA MET A 35 -7.47 -1.34 1.36
C MET A 35 -7.51 -2.86 1.16
N LYS A 36 -8.47 -3.36 0.38
CA LYS A 36 -8.54 -4.80 0.05
C LYS A 36 -7.33 -5.31 -0.71
N ALA A 37 -6.74 -4.47 -1.57
CA ALA A 37 -5.50 -4.81 -2.25
C ALA A 37 -4.32 -4.89 -1.27
N ILE A 38 -4.20 -3.94 -0.34
CA ILE A 38 -3.21 -3.95 0.74
C ILE A 38 -3.36 -5.21 1.60
N GLU A 39 -4.57 -5.49 2.09
CA GLU A 39 -4.87 -6.69 2.86
C GLU A 39 -4.46 -7.96 2.12
N SER A 40 -4.81 -8.07 0.82
CA SER A 40 -4.41 -9.22 0.01
C SER A 40 -2.89 -9.36 -0.12
N VAL A 41 -2.15 -8.26 -0.29
CA VAL A 41 -0.68 -8.32 -0.33
C VAL A 41 -0.12 -8.79 1.01
N LEU A 42 -0.62 -8.26 2.12
CA LEU A 42 -0.16 -8.67 3.46
C LEU A 42 -0.51 -10.14 3.73
N THR A 43 -1.67 -10.63 3.31
CA THR A 43 -2.02 -12.05 3.42
C THR A 43 -1.09 -12.92 2.58
N ASP A 44 -0.82 -12.55 1.33
CA ASP A 44 0.14 -13.29 0.50
C ASP A 44 1.53 -13.33 1.14
N ILE A 45 1.98 -12.23 1.76
CA ILE A 45 3.24 -12.19 2.52
C ILE A 45 3.21 -13.19 3.68
N LEU A 46 2.09 -13.46 4.33
CA LEU A 46 2.03 -14.46 5.41
C LEU A 46 2.00 -15.91 4.90
N GLU A 47 1.38 -16.13 3.74
CA GLU A 47 1.03 -17.47 3.26
C GLU A 47 2.05 -18.04 2.25
N GLU A 48 2.76 -17.17 1.52
CA GLU A 48 3.64 -17.55 0.42
C GLU A 48 5.11 -17.18 0.68
N PRO A 49 5.97 -18.14 1.09
CA PRO A 49 7.40 -17.91 1.35
C PRO A 49 8.18 -17.32 0.17
N GLU A 50 7.71 -17.52 -1.06
CA GLU A 50 8.30 -16.95 -2.29
C GLU A 50 7.91 -15.47 -2.51
N PHE A 51 6.88 -14.98 -1.83
CA PHE A 51 6.51 -13.56 -1.79
C PHE A 51 7.35 -12.78 -0.76
N HIS A 52 7.74 -13.44 0.34
CA HIS A 52 8.58 -12.85 1.40
C HIS A 52 9.92 -12.30 0.89
N CYS A 53 10.49 -12.85 -0.18
CA CYS A 53 11.83 -12.45 -0.64
C CYS A 53 11.89 -11.09 -1.34
N ASN A 54 10.74 -10.44 -1.58
CA ASN A 54 10.66 -9.11 -2.20
C ASN A 54 10.30 -7.98 -1.23
N VAL A 55 10.01 -8.31 0.04
CA VAL A 55 9.57 -7.33 1.05
C VAL A 55 10.51 -7.43 2.24
N TYR A 56 11.23 -6.34 2.53
CA TYR A 56 12.11 -6.31 3.69
C TYR A 56 11.27 -5.98 4.92
N LEU A 57 11.09 -6.99 5.77
CA LEU A 57 10.42 -6.90 7.06
C LEU A 57 11.46 -6.62 8.12
N ASP A 58 11.35 -5.51 8.83
CA ASP A 58 12.18 -5.18 9.99
C ASP A 58 11.35 -4.95 11.25
N GLU A 59 12.02 -4.57 12.34
CA GLU A 59 11.37 -4.33 13.63
C GLU A 59 10.34 -3.17 13.59
N GLU A 60 10.37 -2.32 12.56
CA GLU A 60 9.42 -1.21 12.35
C GLU A 60 8.22 -1.63 11.46
N GLY A 61 8.22 -2.86 10.96
CA GLY A 61 7.14 -3.44 10.16
C GLY A 61 7.40 -3.37 8.66
N VAL A 62 6.32 -3.25 7.86
CA VAL A 62 6.42 -3.20 6.38
C VAL A 62 6.04 -1.83 5.85
N SER A 63 6.94 -1.20 5.12
CA SER A 63 6.68 0.12 4.51
C SER A 63 5.76 0.01 3.31
N TYR A 64 4.92 1.03 3.08
CA TYR A 64 4.07 1.05 1.89
C TYR A 64 4.88 1.06 0.59
N ASP A 65 6.03 1.75 0.54
CA ASP A 65 6.89 1.85 -0.65
C ASP A 65 7.28 0.47 -1.20
N GLN A 66 7.56 -0.48 -0.29
CA GLN A 66 7.92 -1.86 -0.65
C GLN A 66 6.74 -2.64 -1.23
N ILE A 67 5.55 -2.45 -0.66
CA ILE A 67 4.36 -3.19 -1.09
C ILE A 67 3.59 -2.46 -2.20
N HIS A 68 3.89 -1.19 -2.49
CA HIS A 68 3.17 -0.37 -3.46
C HIS A 68 3.13 -1.03 -4.86
N PRO A 69 4.24 -1.53 -5.44
CA PRO A 69 4.19 -2.26 -6.70
C PRO A 69 3.27 -3.50 -6.66
N LEU A 70 3.25 -4.20 -5.51
CA LEU A 70 2.40 -5.38 -5.31
C LEU A 70 0.92 -4.99 -5.20
N VAL A 71 0.62 -3.89 -4.51
CA VAL A 71 -0.74 -3.33 -4.41
C VAL A 71 -1.25 -2.93 -5.80
N ILE A 72 -0.44 -2.24 -6.61
CA ILE A 72 -0.80 -1.94 -8.01
C ILE A 72 -1.03 -3.22 -8.80
N GLY A 73 -0.19 -4.24 -8.63
CA GLY A 73 -0.38 -5.56 -9.22
C GLY A 73 -1.73 -6.18 -8.87
N LYS A 74 -2.11 -6.17 -7.58
CA LYS A 74 -3.41 -6.67 -7.10
C LYS A 74 -4.59 -5.87 -7.66
N LEU A 75 -4.48 -4.54 -7.75
CA LEU A 75 -5.51 -3.70 -8.38
C LEU A 75 -5.74 -4.09 -9.85
N ILE A 76 -4.67 -4.37 -10.58
CA ILE A 76 -4.75 -4.79 -11.99
C ILE A 76 -5.33 -6.20 -12.10
N MET A 77 -4.82 -7.16 -11.33
CA MET A 77 -5.20 -8.57 -11.45
C MET A 77 -6.61 -8.86 -10.92
N ASN A 78 -6.99 -8.25 -9.78
CA ASN A 78 -8.19 -8.65 -9.04
C ASN A 78 -9.33 -7.63 -9.17
N PHE A 79 -9.03 -6.38 -9.51
CA PHE A 79 -10.01 -5.30 -9.54
C PHE A 79 -10.18 -4.66 -10.93
N GLY A 80 -9.54 -5.19 -11.97
CA GLY A 80 -9.75 -4.79 -13.36
C GLY A 80 -9.12 -3.46 -13.76
N PHE A 81 -8.23 -2.91 -12.93
CA PHE A 81 -7.49 -1.69 -13.26
C PHE A 81 -6.46 -1.97 -14.37
N LYS A 82 -6.02 -0.90 -15.04
CA LYS A 82 -4.93 -0.93 -16.01
C LYS A 82 -3.90 0.11 -15.64
N GLN A 83 -2.62 -0.24 -15.70
CA GLN A 83 -1.54 0.70 -15.46
C GLN A 83 -1.40 1.67 -16.65
N LEU A 84 -1.17 2.94 -16.35
CA LEU A 84 -0.75 3.92 -17.34
C LEU A 84 0.78 4.06 -17.31
N ASN A 85 1.38 4.43 -18.45
CA ASN A 85 2.83 4.56 -18.60
C ASN A 85 3.47 5.69 -17.76
N TYR A 86 2.68 6.42 -16.95
CA TYR A 86 3.18 7.48 -16.10
C TYR A 86 3.38 6.96 -14.67
N THR A 87 4.61 7.05 -14.19
CA THR A 87 4.96 6.76 -12.80
C THR A 87 5.81 7.94 -12.32
N ALA A 88 5.31 8.66 -11.32
CA ALA A 88 6.11 9.66 -10.63
C ALA A 88 6.71 8.98 -9.40
N THR A 89 8.04 8.97 -9.31
CA THR A 89 8.74 8.38 -8.18
C THR A 89 9.77 9.38 -7.69
N TRP A 90 9.49 10.03 -6.57
CA TRP A 90 10.48 10.74 -5.79
C TRP A 90 10.25 10.40 -4.33
N ASN A 91 11.18 9.63 -3.77
CA ASN A 91 11.18 9.22 -2.38
C ASN A 91 12.60 9.41 -1.82
N CYS A 92 12.81 10.44 -1.01
CA CYS A 92 14.12 10.74 -0.42
C CYS A 92 14.33 10.10 0.96
N PHE A 93 13.27 9.60 1.60
CA PHE A 93 13.30 9.24 3.03
C PHE A 93 12.60 7.91 3.38
N GLY A 94 12.17 7.12 2.40
CA GLY A 94 11.37 5.91 2.65
C GLY A 94 9.93 6.25 3.05
N TRP A 95 9.12 5.23 3.35
CA TRP A 95 7.72 5.40 3.74
C TRP A 95 7.46 4.78 5.10
N ALA A 96 6.51 5.36 5.83
CA ALA A 96 6.05 4.78 7.08
C ALA A 96 5.49 3.37 6.86
N SER A 97 5.62 2.57 7.92
CA SER A 97 5.03 1.24 8.00
C SER A 97 3.50 1.30 7.90
N VAL A 98 2.92 0.36 7.16
CA VAL A 98 1.46 0.19 7.08
C VAL A 98 0.93 -0.76 8.16
N THR A 99 1.80 -1.36 8.95
CA THR A 99 1.44 -2.28 10.05
C THR A 99 1.82 -1.75 11.43
N MET A 100 2.54 -0.63 11.50
CA MET A 100 2.94 0.02 12.74
C MET A 100 2.98 1.55 12.57
N ASP A 101 2.52 2.27 13.58
CA ASP A 101 2.72 3.73 13.64
C ASP A 101 4.19 4.02 13.95
N SER A 102 5.00 4.07 12.89
CA SER A 102 6.45 4.29 12.96
C SER A 102 6.79 5.78 12.99
N TRP A 103 5.88 6.65 12.52
CA TRP A 103 6.14 8.08 12.32
C TRP A 103 5.11 8.92 13.09
N GLU A 104 5.30 9.03 14.41
CA GLU A 104 4.40 9.72 15.37
C GLU A 104 3.99 11.17 14.99
N ASN A 105 4.65 11.80 14.00
CA ASN A 105 4.45 13.20 13.64
C ASN A 105 3.99 13.45 12.18
N TYR A 106 3.76 12.40 11.36
CA TYR A 106 3.29 12.63 10.00
C TYR A 106 1.78 12.92 9.96
N LYS A 107 1.42 13.99 9.24
CA LYS A 107 0.04 14.49 9.07
C LYS A 107 -0.67 13.90 7.85
N ASP A 108 -0.18 12.80 7.28
CA ASP A 108 -0.89 12.14 6.19
C ASP A 108 -2.03 11.30 6.78
N ASP A 109 -3.26 11.76 6.55
CA ASP A 109 -4.48 11.07 6.99
C ASP A 109 -4.58 9.66 6.40
N THR A 110 -3.90 9.37 5.28
CA THR A 110 -4.10 8.12 4.57
C THR A 110 -3.39 6.94 5.20
N ASN A 111 -2.13 7.10 5.63
CA ASN A 111 -1.43 6.05 6.40
C ASN A 111 -2.10 5.78 7.75
N LYS A 112 -2.55 6.84 8.44
CA LYS A 112 -3.33 6.69 9.67
C LYS A 112 -4.60 5.89 9.44
N ARG A 113 -5.32 6.22 8.37
CA ARG A 113 -6.54 5.52 8.00
C ARG A 113 -6.28 4.05 7.66
N ILE A 114 -5.19 3.73 6.98
CA ILE A 114 -4.78 2.34 6.71
C ILE A 114 -4.51 1.60 8.04
N LEU A 115 -3.74 2.20 8.93
CA LEU A 115 -3.42 1.62 10.25
C LEU A 115 -4.67 1.38 11.11
N GLU A 116 -5.63 2.30 11.07
CA GLU A 116 -6.90 2.20 11.80
C GLU A 116 -7.85 1.15 11.21
N GLU A 117 -7.90 1.01 9.89
CA GLU A 117 -8.82 0.10 9.21
C GLU A 117 -8.26 -1.32 9.02
N LEU A 118 -6.93 -1.51 9.01
CA LEU A 118 -6.31 -2.83 8.91
C LEU A 118 -6.54 -3.68 10.17
N PRO A 119 -6.88 -4.97 10.03
CA PRO A 119 -7.06 -5.87 11.18
C PRO A 119 -5.80 -5.97 12.05
N ASP A 120 -5.95 -5.79 13.37
CA ASP A 120 -4.84 -5.91 14.34
C ASP A 120 -4.14 -7.27 14.28
N GLU A 121 -4.90 -8.35 14.07
CA GLU A 121 -4.33 -9.69 13.92
C GLU A 121 -3.37 -9.78 12.72
N LEU A 122 -3.73 -9.16 11.59
CA LEU A 122 -2.90 -9.17 10.38
C LEU A 122 -1.63 -8.35 10.59
N LYS A 123 -1.75 -7.15 11.18
CA LYS A 123 -0.61 -6.30 11.52
C LYS A 123 0.38 -7.00 12.45
N ASN A 124 -0.14 -7.63 13.51
CA ASN A 124 0.69 -8.33 14.50
C ASN A 124 1.46 -9.51 13.88
N LYS A 125 0.80 -10.34 13.07
CA LYS A 125 1.45 -11.47 12.40
C LYS A 125 2.57 -11.03 11.45
N ILE A 126 2.36 -9.95 10.69
CA ILE A 126 3.39 -9.39 9.81
C ILE A 126 4.58 -8.88 10.63
N ASN A 127 4.33 -8.13 11.71
CA ASN A 127 5.40 -7.59 12.55
C ASN A 127 6.18 -8.69 13.30
N GLU A 128 5.55 -9.83 13.60
CA GLU A 128 6.23 -11.01 14.17
C GLU A 128 7.20 -11.68 13.19
N LEU A 129 6.96 -11.59 11.88
CA LEU A 129 7.87 -12.14 10.87
C LEU A 129 9.16 -11.32 10.71
N GLY A 130 9.14 -10.04 11.06
CA GLY A 130 10.29 -9.14 11.00
C GLY A 130 11.22 -9.20 12.22
N ARG A 131 10.87 -9.98 13.26
CA ARG A 131 11.64 -10.18 14.50
C ARG A 131 12.46 -11.47 14.47
#